data_AF-A0A2W6CYC2-F1
#
_entry.id   AF-A0A2W6CYC2-F1
#
_cell.length_a   1.000
_cell.length_b   1.000
_cell.length_c   1.000
_cell.angle_alpha   90.00
_cell.angle_beta   90.00
_cell.angle_gamma   90.00
#
_symmetry.space_group_name_H-M   'P 1'
#
loop_
_entity.id
_entity.type
_entity.pdbx_description
1 polymer ?
#
loop_
_entity_poly.entity_id
_entity_poly.type
_entity_poly.pdbx_seq_one_letter_code
_entity_poly.pdbx_strand_id
1 'polypeptide(L)'
;MLDLITGLIDKSLVTTDEQGPQTRYGLLETVRQYATARLVDAGELDAVRDRHLAIYLTLAEAADPEALDAERDDPEQHDLVAELPNLRAALERAAATDSTAGLKLVDALTLFWLFTGRYRPGDTAYARALDAAGREPTPLRARVLSGRGILGVFGGAYEAQTPRRGRRWRSARRVATCGRRGGRISLSG
;
A
#
# COMPACT_ATOMS: atom_id res chain seq x y z
N MET A 1 1.76 -22.91 -12.64
CA MET A 1 1.40 -22.17 -11.41
C MET A 1 -0.10 -21.92 -11.25
N LEU A 2 -0.94 -22.14 -12.28
CA LEU A 2 -2.40 -22.11 -12.15
C LEU A 2 -2.99 -23.39 -11.52
N ASP A 3 -2.36 -24.56 -11.72
CA ASP A 3 -2.90 -25.85 -11.24
C ASP A 3 -3.04 -25.99 -9.71
N LEU A 4 -2.23 -25.27 -8.93
CA LEU A 4 -2.34 -25.30 -7.47
C LEU A 4 -3.59 -24.53 -6.98
N ILE A 5 -3.96 -23.46 -7.69
CA ILE A 5 -5.14 -22.65 -7.39
C ILE A 5 -6.40 -23.36 -7.93
N THR A 6 -6.35 -23.97 -9.12
CA THR A 6 -7.46 -24.76 -9.67
C THR A 6 -7.83 -25.95 -8.77
N GLY A 7 -6.83 -26.65 -8.19
CA GLY A 7 -7.08 -27.74 -7.24
C GLY A 7 -7.65 -27.31 -5.89
N LEU A 8 -7.55 -26.03 -5.52
CA LEU A 8 -8.17 -25.43 -4.34
C LEU A 8 -9.60 -24.94 -4.62
N ILE A 9 -9.88 -24.53 -5.86
CA ILE A 9 -11.22 -24.16 -6.34
C ILE A 9 -12.14 -25.38 -6.36
N ASP A 10 -11.65 -26.55 -6.80
CA ASP A 10 -12.42 -27.81 -6.84
C ASP A 10 -12.87 -28.34 -5.47
N LYS A 11 -12.40 -27.74 -4.37
CA LYS A 11 -12.76 -28.11 -2.99
C LYS A 11 -13.62 -27.06 -2.27
N SER A 12 -14.11 -26.04 -2.97
CA SER A 12 -14.81 -24.88 -2.38
C SER A 12 -14.01 -24.16 -1.28
N LEU A 13 -12.67 -24.23 -1.31
CA LEU A 13 -11.80 -23.63 -0.29
C LEU A 13 -11.47 -22.15 -0.57
N VAL A 14 -11.96 -21.63 -1.69
CA VAL A 14 -11.70 -20.29 -2.20
C VAL A 14 -13.04 -19.68 -2.61
N THR A 15 -13.34 -18.49 -2.10
CA THR A 15 -14.47 -17.69 -2.55
C THR A 15 -14.04 -16.86 -3.75
N THR A 16 -14.73 -17.00 -4.87
CA THR A 16 -14.60 -16.09 -6.01
C THR A 16 -15.45 -14.86 -5.76
N ASP A 17 -14.82 -13.70 -5.67
CA ASP A 17 -15.52 -12.43 -5.79
C ASP A 17 -15.47 -12.00 -7.27
N GLU A 18 -16.60 -12.16 -7.95
CA GLU A 18 -16.79 -11.79 -9.36
C GLU A 18 -17.34 -10.36 -9.53
N GLN A 19 -17.45 -9.58 -8.45
CA GLN A 19 -18.06 -8.23 -8.49
C GLN A 19 -17.15 -7.15 -9.12
N GLY A 20 -16.00 -7.52 -9.69
CA GLY A 20 -15.03 -6.60 -10.30
C GLY A 20 -14.53 -7.06 -11.67
N PRO A 21 -13.77 -6.21 -12.40
CA PRO A 21 -13.25 -6.50 -13.74
C PRO A 21 -12.22 -7.65 -13.78
N GLN A 22 -11.79 -8.16 -12.63
CA GLN A 22 -10.92 -9.33 -12.48
C GLN A 22 -11.50 -10.26 -11.41
N THR A 23 -11.51 -11.57 -11.68
CA THR A 23 -11.91 -12.61 -10.71
C THR A 23 -10.92 -12.64 -9.55
N ARG A 24 -11.40 -12.36 -8.33
CA ARG A 24 -10.56 -12.43 -7.13
C ARG A 24 -10.81 -13.68 -6.33
N TYR A 25 -9.72 -14.26 -5.86
CA TYR A 25 -9.72 -15.44 -5.03
C TYR A 25 -9.49 -15.03 -3.57
N GLY A 26 -10.57 -14.98 -2.80
CA GLY A 26 -10.50 -14.86 -1.34
C GLY A 26 -10.36 -16.24 -0.71
N LEU A 27 -9.42 -16.40 0.21
CA LEU A 27 -9.32 -17.63 1.00
C LEU A 27 -10.34 -17.59 2.14
N LEU A 28 -11.10 -18.68 2.36
CA LEU A 28 -11.98 -18.80 3.52
C LEU A 28 -11.17 -18.67 4.82
N GLU A 29 -11.77 -18.03 5.84
CA GLU A 29 -11.12 -17.79 7.13
C GLU A 29 -10.52 -19.06 7.75
N THR A 30 -11.26 -20.17 7.68
CA THR A 30 -10.85 -21.48 8.19
C THR A 30 -9.60 -22.02 7.50
N VAL A 31 -9.46 -21.78 6.19
CA VAL A 31 -8.30 -22.22 5.40
C VAL A 31 -7.10 -21.32 5.69
N ARG A 32 -7.33 -20.02 5.93
CA ARG A 32 -6.27 -19.09 6.36
C ARG A 32 -5.70 -19.50 7.71
N GLN A 33 -6.56 -19.88 8.65
CA GLN A 33 -6.15 -20.39 9.96
C GLN A 33 -5.37 -21.70 9.83
N TYR A 34 -5.85 -22.63 9.00
CA TYR A 34 -5.15 -23.89 8.76
C TYR A 34 -3.78 -23.68 8.09
N ALA A 35 -3.69 -22.86 7.05
CA ALA A 35 -2.43 -22.52 6.39
C ALA A 35 -1.45 -21.85 7.35
N THR A 36 -1.94 -20.93 8.19
CA THR A 36 -1.12 -20.27 9.22
C THR A 36 -0.60 -21.29 10.23
N ALA A 37 -1.46 -22.18 10.74
CA ALA A 37 -1.07 -23.24 11.67
C ALA A 37 -0.01 -24.16 11.06
N ARG A 38 -0.18 -24.57 9.79
CA ARG A 38 0.81 -25.38 9.07
C ARG A 38 2.15 -24.67 8.89
N LEU A 39 2.14 -23.37 8.62
CA LEU A 39 3.36 -22.57 8.53
C LEU A 39 4.07 -22.41 9.88
N VAL A 40 3.30 -22.33 10.97
CA VAL A 40 3.85 -22.35 12.34
C VAL A 40 4.50 -23.69 12.64
N ASP A 41 3.79 -24.79 12.38
CA ASP A 41 4.29 -26.15 12.62
C ASP A 41 5.57 -26.44 11.82
N ALA A 42 5.67 -25.88 10.60
CA ALA A 42 6.84 -25.99 9.74
C ALA A 42 7.97 -25.01 10.11
N GLY A 43 7.73 -24.03 10.99
CA GLY A 43 8.68 -22.97 11.30
C GLY A 43 8.91 -21.96 10.16
N GLU A 44 8.04 -21.94 9.15
CA GLU A 44 8.20 -21.15 7.93
C GLU A 44 7.43 -19.82 7.95
N LEU A 45 6.60 -19.59 8.98
CA LEU A 45 5.71 -18.43 9.04
C LEU A 45 6.45 -17.08 8.91
N ASP A 46 7.60 -16.93 9.58
CA ASP A 46 8.38 -15.69 9.52
C ASP A 46 8.98 -15.47 8.13
N ALA A 47 9.53 -16.51 7.51
CA ALA A 47 10.07 -16.45 6.16
C ALA A 47 9.00 -16.06 5.13
N VAL A 48 7.79 -16.60 5.27
CA VAL A 48 6.64 -16.22 4.42
C VAL A 48 6.23 -14.77 4.64
N ARG A 49 6.20 -14.29 5.89
CA ARG A 49 5.88 -12.89 6.21
C ARG A 49 6.93 -11.91 5.67
N ASP A 50 8.20 -12.28 5.71
CA ASP A 50 9.29 -11.47 5.16
C ASP A 50 9.22 -11.41 3.63
N ARG A 51 8.92 -12.54 2.97
CA ARG A 51 8.68 -12.57 1.53
C ARG A 51 7.45 -11.74 1.14
N HIS A 52 6.38 -11.83 1.92
CA HIS A 52 5.19 -11.00 1.73
C HIS A 52 5.51 -9.51 1.84
N LEU A 53 6.25 -9.08 2.87
CA LEU A 53 6.70 -7.70 3.01
C LEU A 53 7.50 -7.25 1.76
N ALA A 54 8.46 -8.06 1.29
CA ALA A 54 9.27 -7.73 0.13
C ALA A 54 8.43 -7.58 -1.16
N ILE A 55 7.45 -8.45 -1.38
CA ILE A 55 6.53 -8.38 -2.52
C ILE A 55 5.72 -7.09 -2.49
N TYR A 56 5.11 -6.77 -1.35
CA TYR A 56 4.26 -5.58 -1.23
C TYR A 56 5.05 -4.28 -1.25
N LEU A 57 6.30 -4.28 -0.78
CA LEU A 57 7.19 -3.15 -0.96
C LEU A 57 7.50 -2.92 -2.44
N THR A 58 7.86 -3.98 -3.17
CA THR A 58 8.13 -3.90 -4.62
C THR A 58 6.90 -3.42 -5.38
N LEU A 59 5.72 -3.94 -5.03
CA LEU A 59 4.44 -3.54 -5.64
C LEU A 59 4.11 -2.07 -5.37
N ALA A 60 4.33 -1.59 -4.13
CA ALA A 60 4.11 -0.19 -3.79
C ALA A 60 5.12 0.74 -4.49
N GLU A 61 6.37 0.33 -4.64
CA GLU A 61 7.41 1.09 -5.36
C GLU A 61 7.16 1.14 -6.87
N ALA A 62 6.61 0.06 -7.44
CA ALA A 62 6.23 -0.04 -8.85
C ALA A 62 4.90 0.65 -9.20
N ALA A 63 4.10 1.03 -8.20
CA ALA A 63 2.82 1.69 -8.42
C ALA A 63 3.03 3.03 -9.17
N ASP A 64 2.63 3.08 -10.44
CA ASP A 64 2.77 4.25 -11.28
C ASP A 64 1.81 5.37 -10.81
N PRO A 65 2.33 6.57 -10.46
CA PRO A 65 1.51 7.74 -10.20
C PRO A 65 0.49 8.07 -11.30
N GLU A 66 0.80 7.75 -12.56
CA GLU A 66 -0.08 7.97 -13.73
C GLU A 66 -1.14 6.87 -13.87
N ALA A 67 -0.94 5.71 -13.25
CA ALA A 67 -1.93 4.64 -13.14
C ALA A 67 -2.95 4.95 -12.03
N LEU A 68 -2.56 5.65 -10.96
CA LEU A 68 -3.47 6.05 -9.87
C LEU A 68 -4.51 7.12 -10.26
N ASP A 69 -4.70 7.39 -11.56
CA ASP A 69 -5.77 8.24 -12.07
C ASP A 69 -7.11 7.49 -12.07
N ALA A 70 -8.03 7.90 -11.20
CA ALA A 70 -9.39 7.37 -11.13
C ALA A 70 -10.22 7.52 -12.43
N GLU A 71 -9.70 8.19 -13.47
CA GLU A 71 -10.31 8.27 -14.81
C GLU A 71 -9.76 7.22 -15.80
N ARG A 72 -8.72 6.44 -15.44
CA ARG A 72 -8.21 5.33 -16.27
C ARG A 72 -8.87 4.01 -15.82
N ASP A 73 -9.86 3.56 -16.58
CA ASP A 73 -10.38 2.18 -16.51
C ASP A 73 -9.35 1.22 -17.14
N ASP A 74 -8.25 0.97 -16.45
CA ASP A 74 -7.28 -0.04 -16.87
C ASP A 74 -7.38 -1.27 -15.94
N PRO A 75 -7.95 -2.38 -16.41
CA PRO A 75 -8.15 -3.57 -15.60
C PRO A 75 -6.85 -4.27 -15.20
N GLU A 76 -5.69 -3.99 -15.84
CA GLU A 76 -4.38 -4.55 -15.43
C GLU A 76 -3.80 -3.82 -14.22
N GLN A 77 -4.35 -2.66 -13.87
CA GLN A 77 -4.06 -1.97 -12.61
C GLN A 77 -4.79 -2.72 -11.51
N HIS A 78 -4.12 -3.70 -10.91
CA HIS A 78 -4.53 -4.30 -9.65
C HIS A 78 -4.97 -3.18 -8.72
N ASP A 79 -6.28 -3.05 -8.48
CA ASP A 79 -6.85 -1.99 -7.68
C ASP A 79 -6.20 -2.07 -6.30
N LEU A 80 -5.19 -1.22 -6.05
CA LEU A 80 -4.34 -1.23 -4.86
C LEU A 80 -5.19 -1.05 -3.58
N VAL A 81 -6.42 -0.57 -3.75
CA VAL A 81 -7.47 -0.57 -2.74
C VAL A 81 -7.79 -1.96 -2.22
N ALA A 82 -7.87 -2.95 -3.10
CA ALA A 82 -8.17 -4.32 -2.72
C ALA A 82 -7.02 -4.98 -1.98
N GLU A 83 -5.80 -4.55 -2.28
CA GLU A 83 -4.58 -5.01 -1.61
C GLU A 83 -4.37 -4.33 -0.25
N LEU A 84 -5.26 -3.41 0.17
CA LEU A 84 -5.15 -2.74 1.47
C LEU A 84 -4.99 -3.67 2.69
N PRO A 85 -5.71 -4.80 2.81
CA PRO A 85 -5.48 -5.74 3.90
C PRO A 85 -4.06 -6.32 3.88
N ASN A 86 -3.54 -6.62 2.70
CA ASN A 86 -2.19 -7.16 2.54
C ASN A 86 -1.12 -6.08 2.80
N LEU A 87 -1.32 -4.85 2.32
CA LEU A 87 -0.47 -3.71 2.64
C LEU A 87 -0.42 -3.43 4.16
N ARG A 88 -1.54 -3.58 4.87
CA ARG A 88 -1.57 -3.47 6.33
C ARG A 88 -0.76 -4.58 7.01
N ALA A 89 -0.92 -5.83 6.58
CA ALA A 89 -0.14 -6.94 7.10
C ALA A 89 1.36 -6.76 6.85
N ALA A 90 1.74 -6.20 5.69
CA ALA A 90 3.13 -5.85 5.38
C ALA A 90 3.65 -4.74 6.31
N LEU A 91 2.87 -3.68 6.55
CA LEU A 91 3.24 -2.62 7.49
C LEU A 91 3.40 -3.13 8.93
N GLU A 92 2.52 -4.04 9.37
CA GLU A 92 2.62 -4.67 10.69
C GLU A 92 3.87 -5.54 10.81
N ARG A 93 4.21 -6.32 9.77
CA ARG A 93 5.47 -7.07 9.74
C ARG A 93 6.67 -6.13 9.79
N ALA A 94 6.69 -5.09 8.95
CA ALA A 94 7.78 -4.13 8.90
C ALA A 94 7.99 -3.42 10.25
N ALA A 95 6.91 -3.04 10.95
CA ALA A 95 7.01 -2.44 12.27
C ALA A 95 7.70 -3.37 13.30
N ALA A 96 7.53 -4.69 13.16
CA ALA A 96 8.12 -5.68 14.05
C ALA A 96 9.57 -6.07 13.69
N THR A 97 9.97 -5.98 12.42
CA THR A 97 11.25 -6.53 11.95
C THR A 97 12.17 -5.55 11.22
N ASP A 98 11.63 -4.61 10.46
CA ASP A 98 12.40 -3.65 9.66
C ASP A 98 11.62 -2.34 9.52
N SER A 99 11.87 -1.42 10.46
CA SER A 99 11.24 -0.10 10.46
C SER A 99 11.63 0.73 9.23
N THR A 100 12.78 0.47 8.60
CA THR A 100 13.19 1.14 7.36
C THR A 100 12.32 0.70 6.19
N ALA A 101 12.01 -0.60 6.08
CA ALA A 101 11.05 -1.10 5.10
C ALA A 101 9.66 -0.49 5.30
N GLY A 102 9.24 -0.32 6.56
CA GLY A 102 7.97 0.33 6.90
C GLY A 102 7.92 1.79 6.42
N LEU A 103 8.99 2.55 6.65
CA LEU A 103 9.13 3.93 6.15
C LEU A 103 9.10 4.01 4.63
N LYS A 104 9.80 3.10 3.92
CA LYS A 104 9.78 3.03 2.45
C LYS A 104 8.37 2.72 1.92
N LEU A 105 7.66 1.80 2.57
CA LEU A 105 6.32 1.39 2.16
C LEU A 105 5.32 2.55 2.26
N VAL A 106 5.31 3.30 3.37
CA VAL A 106 4.40 4.47 3.50
C VAL A 106 4.77 5.62 2.56
N ASP A 107 6.06 5.85 2.31
CA ASP A 107 6.54 6.85 1.34
C ASP A 107 6.12 6.49 -0.10
N ALA A 108 6.17 5.20 -0.45
CA ALA A 108 5.70 4.69 -1.73
C ALA A 108 4.19 4.89 -1.93
N LEU A 109 3.40 4.69 -0.89
CA LEU A 109 1.95 4.79 -0.96
C LEU A 109 1.38 6.23 -0.86
N THR A 110 2.23 7.25 -0.70
CA THR A 110 1.80 8.65 -0.54
C THR A 110 0.74 9.09 -1.56
N LEU A 111 1.01 8.85 -2.83
CA LEU A 111 0.15 9.29 -3.93
C LEU A 111 -1.13 8.45 -3.99
N PHE A 112 -1.05 7.17 -3.64
CA PHE A 112 -2.23 6.31 -3.53
C PHE A 112 -3.20 6.81 -2.45
N TRP A 113 -2.71 7.14 -1.26
CA TRP A 113 -3.54 7.69 -0.19
C TRP A 113 -4.19 9.02 -0.60
N LEU A 114 -3.43 9.88 -1.27
CA LEU A 114 -3.88 11.19 -1.74
C LEU A 114 -4.95 11.07 -2.84
N PHE A 115 -4.68 10.34 -3.91
CA PHE A 115 -5.57 10.26 -5.07
C PHE A 115 -6.82 9.43 -4.81
N THR A 116 -6.76 8.49 -3.86
CA THR A 116 -7.94 7.73 -3.47
C THR A 116 -8.73 8.34 -2.31
N GLY A 117 -8.27 9.49 -1.77
CA GLY A 117 -8.94 10.21 -0.68
C GLY A 117 -8.90 9.48 0.67
N ARG A 118 -7.99 8.53 0.85
CA ARG A 118 -7.87 7.66 2.03
C ARG A 118 -6.95 8.27 3.09
N TYR A 119 -7.30 9.47 3.54
CA TYR A 119 -6.46 10.27 4.45
C TYR A 119 -6.28 9.63 5.83
N ARG A 120 -7.37 9.25 6.52
CA ARG A 120 -7.30 8.65 7.87
C ARG A 120 -6.55 7.32 7.92
N PRO A 121 -6.82 6.34 7.03
CA PRO A 121 -6.02 5.11 6.95
C PRO A 121 -4.55 5.38 6.65
N GLY A 122 -4.28 6.34 5.74
CA GLY A 122 -2.93 6.78 5.43
C GLY A 122 -2.23 7.35 6.66
N ASP A 123 -2.82 8.32 7.36
CA ASP A 123 -2.23 8.92 8.57
C ASP A 123 -1.93 7.87 9.64
N THR A 124 -2.83 6.89 9.83
CA THR A 124 -2.62 5.79 10.78
C THR A 124 -1.41 4.94 10.38
N ALA A 125 -1.26 4.62 9.09
CA ALA A 125 -0.11 3.88 8.58
C ALA A 125 1.20 4.65 8.75
N TYR A 126 1.19 5.94 8.42
CA TYR A 126 2.32 6.85 8.62
C TYR A 126 2.73 6.96 10.08
N ALA A 127 1.77 7.12 10.99
CA ALA A 127 2.03 7.18 12.44
C ALA A 127 2.72 5.91 12.92
N ARG A 128 2.16 4.74 12.60
CA ARG A 128 2.73 3.45 12.98
C ARG A 128 4.15 3.25 12.46
N ALA A 129 4.42 3.57 11.19
CA ALA A 129 5.76 3.45 10.63
C ALA A 129 6.76 4.41 11.30
N LEU A 130 6.33 5.63 11.63
CA LEU A 130 7.16 6.62 12.33
C LEU A 130 7.41 6.29 13.81
N ASP A 131 6.46 5.62 14.46
CA ASP A 131 6.55 5.16 15.86
C ASP A 131 7.44 3.93 15.99
N ALA A 132 7.35 2.99 15.04
CA ALA A 132 8.25 1.84 14.96
C ALA A 132 9.68 2.25 14.55
N ALA A 133 9.82 3.33 13.79
CA ALA A 133 11.12 3.91 13.48
C ALA A 133 11.67 4.74 14.65
N GLY A 134 12.97 4.66 14.87
CA GLY A 134 13.67 5.56 15.78
C GLY A 134 13.51 7.04 15.38
N ARG A 135 13.83 7.95 16.31
CA ARG A 135 13.76 9.40 16.09
C ARG A 135 14.96 9.98 15.34
N GLU A 136 15.86 9.13 14.85
CA GLU A 136 17.06 9.56 14.15
C GLU A 136 16.70 10.37 12.88
N PRO A 137 17.30 11.55 12.68
CA PRO A 137 17.07 12.34 11.48
C PRO A 137 17.70 11.64 10.26
N THR A 138 16.86 11.12 9.38
CA THR A 138 17.28 10.55 8.09
C THR A 138 16.52 11.20 6.95
N PRO A 139 17.09 11.25 5.72
CA PRO A 139 16.37 11.76 4.55
C PRO A 139 15.05 11.04 4.31
N LEU A 140 15.01 9.72 4.53
CA LEU A 140 13.79 8.92 4.42
C LEU A 140 12.74 9.36 5.45
N ARG A 141 13.12 9.54 6.72
CA ARG A 141 12.21 10.03 7.76
C ARG A 141 11.66 11.42 7.43
N ALA A 142 12.50 12.31 6.89
CA ALA A 142 12.05 13.64 6.46
C ALA A 142 11.01 13.58 5.33
N ARG A 143 11.20 12.71 4.34
CA ARG A 143 10.18 12.47 3.29
C ARG A 143 8.89 11.92 3.87
N VAL A 144 8.98 10.92 4.75
CA VAL A 144 7.80 10.32 5.39
C VAL A 144 7.03 11.34 6.23
N LEU A 145 7.72 12.18 7.02
CA LEU A 145 7.08 13.28 7.76
C LEU A 145 6.41 14.28 6.83
N SER A 146 7.05 14.62 5.71
CA SER A 146 6.49 15.51 4.69
C SER A 146 5.24 14.89 4.04
N GLY A 147 5.28 13.60 3.68
CA GLY A 147 4.16 12.86 3.12
C GLY A 147 2.98 12.78 4.08
N ARG A 148 3.22 12.51 5.37
CA ARG A 148 2.19 12.56 6.42
C ARG A 148 1.57 13.95 6.53
N GLY A 149 2.40 15.00 6.54
CA GLY A 149 1.93 16.39 6.58
C GLY A 149 1.04 16.76 5.40
N ILE A 150 1.41 16.33 4.19
CA ILE A 150 0.59 16.49 2.98
C ILE A 150 -0.77 15.82 3.17
N LEU A 151 -0.82 14.58 3.66
CA LEU A 151 -2.10 13.89 3.95
C LEU A 151 -2.94 14.61 5.00
N GLY A 152 -2.32 15.19 6.03
CA GLY A 152 -3.01 15.99 7.04
C GLY A 152 -3.67 17.24 6.46
N VAL A 153 -2.96 17.98 5.60
CA VAL A 153 -3.50 19.19 4.95
C VAL A 153 -4.69 18.84 4.06
N PHE A 154 -4.58 17.80 3.24
CA PHE A 154 -5.67 17.40 2.34
C PHE A 154 -6.83 16.73 3.10
N GLY A 155 -6.55 15.94 4.14
CA GLY A 155 -7.56 15.32 4.99
C GLY A 155 -8.38 16.35 5.76
N GLY A 156 -7.72 17.34 6.37
CA GLY A 156 -8.40 18.43 7.08
C GLY A 156 -9.25 19.32 6.16
N ALA A 157 -8.75 19.61 4.96
CA ALA A 157 -9.51 20.36 3.95
C ALA A 157 -10.74 19.59 3.42
N TYR A 158 -10.67 18.25 3.35
CA TYR A 158 -11.78 17.39 2.95
C TYR A 158 -12.84 17.23 4.03
N GLU A 159 -12.43 17.08 5.30
CA GLU A 159 -13.37 16.96 6.43
C GLU A 159 -14.18 18.25 6.65
N ALA A 160 -13.61 19.41 6.31
CA ALA A 160 -14.30 20.69 6.38
C ALA A 160 -15.36 20.91 5.26
N GLN A 161 -15.48 20.04 4.25
CA GLN A 161 -16.23 20.31 3.01
C GLN A 161 -17.45 19.42 2.67
N THR A 162 -17.87 18.41 3.44
CA THR A 162 -18.97 17.54 2.94
C THR A 162 -20.38 18.16 3.08
N PRO A 163 -21.26 18.08 2.06
CA PRO A 163 -21.32 17.01 1.05
C PRO A 163 -21.43 17.47 -0.43
N ARG A 164 -20.57 16.95 -1.31
CA ARG A 164 -20.98 16.25 -2.55
C ARG A 164 -19.77 15.60 -3.24
N ARG A 165 -19.92 14.31 -3.57
CA ARG A 165 -19.00 13.56 -4.45
C ARG A 165 -18.95 14.23 -5.82
N GLY A 166 -17.75 14.59 -6.28
CA GLY A 166 -17.57 14.99 -7.68
C GLY A 166 -16.34 15.85 -7.95
N ARG A 167 -15.30 15.19 -8.48
CA ARG A 167 -14.35 15.70 -9.49
C ARG A 167 -13.74 17.10 -9.29
N ARG A 168 -12.45 17.15 -8.92
CA ARG A 168 -11.42 18.02 -9.57
C ARG A 168 -10.03 17.78 -8.96
N TRP A 169 -9.15 17.05 -9.67
CA TRP A 169 -7.76 16.82 -9.21
C TRP A 169 -6.68 16.97 -10.31
N ARG A 170 -6.83 17.92 -11.25
CA ARG A 170 -5.77 18.20 -12.26
C ARG A 170 -4.62 19.07 -11.74
N SER A 171 -4.84 19.91 -10.72
CA SER A 171 -3.81 20.85 -10.22
C SER A 171 -2.86 20.26 -9.18
N ALA A 172 -3.33 19.36 -8.30
CA ALA A 172 -2.48 18.78 -7.25
C ALA A 172 -1.39 17.83 -7.79
N ARG A 173 -1.58 17.24 -8.99
CA ARG A 173 -0.64 16.30 -9.61
C ARG A 173 0.74 16.91 -9.91
N ARG A 174 0.81 18.19 -10.30
CA ARG A 174 2.09 18.83 -10.64
C ARG A 174 2.97 19.10 -9.41
N VAL A 175 2.35 19.35 -8.26
CA VAL A 175 3.09 19.68 -7.03
C VAL A 175 3.69 18.43 -6.39
N ALA A 176 2.94 17.33 -6.35
CA ALA A 176 3.37 16.10 -5.69
C ALA A 176 4.44 15.30 -6.48
N THR A 177 4.44 15.37 -7.81
CA THR A 177 5.43 14.68 -8.66
C THR A 177 6.79 15.39 -8.70
N CYS A 178 6.82 16.72 -8.53
CA CYS A 178 8.05 17.52 -8.55
C CYS A 178 8.99 17.18 -7.37
N GLY A 179 8.43 16.90 -6.19
CA GLY A 179 9.22 16.54 -5.00
C GLY A 179 9.89 15.16 -5.06
N ARG A 180 9.38 14.22 -5.87
CA ARG A 180 9.89 12.84 -5.93
C ARG A 180 10.99 12.62 -6.97
N ARG A 181 11.04 13.45 -8.03
CA ARG A 181 12.06 13.39 -9.10
C ARG A 181 13.28 14.30 -8.87
N GLY A 182 13.30 15.10 -7.81
CA GLY A 182 14.39 16.03 -7.48
C GLY A 182 15.65 15.36 -6.94
N GLY A 183 16.34 14.58 -7.76
CA GLY A 183 17.55 13.84 -7.39
C GLY A 183 18.53 13.67 -8.53
N ARG A 184 18.81 14.75 -9.28
CA ARG A 184 20.03 14.93 -10.08
C ARG A 184 20.07 16.36 -10.62
N ILE A 185 20.61 17.28 -9.83
CA ILE A 185 21.18 18.52 -10.38
C ILE A 185 22.65 18.20 -10.58
N SER A 186 23.01 17.86 -11.82
CA SER A 186 24.39 17.83 -12.28
C SER A 186 24.94 19.25 -12.24
N LEU A 187 25.82 19.52 -11.28
CA LEU A 187 26.77 20.62 -11.39
C LEU A 187 27.92 20.11 -12.27
N SER A 188 27.91 20.50 -13.55
CA SER A 188 29.08 20.45 -14.42
C SER A 188 29.60 21.87 -14.57
N GLY A 189 30.94 21.99 -14.52
CA GLY A 189 31.74 23.21 -14.42
C GLY A 189 31.59 24.21 -15.56
#